data_AF-A0A3P1ZU00-F1
#
_entry.id   AF-A0A3P1ZU00-F1
#
_cell.length_a   1.000
_cell.length_b   1.000
_cell.length_c   1.000
_cell.angle_alpha   90.00
_cell.angle_beta   90.00
_cell.angle_gamma   90.00
#
_symmetry.space_group_name_H-M   'P 1'
#
loop_
_entity.id
_entity.type
_entity.pdbx_description
1 polymer ?
#
loop_
_entity_poly.entity_id
_entity_poly.type
_entity_poly.pdbx_seq_one_letter_code
_entity_poly.pdbx_strand_id
1 'polypeptide(L)' 'MLHSIQLKNFLSYGPNSQPLALQKLNIIIGANGSGKSNLLEAIALLKSTPQELVRPIRLEVIS' A
#
# COMPACT_ATOMS: atom_id res chain seq x y z
N MET A 1 -1.50 6.74 -12.40
CA MET A 1 -2.51 5.66 -12.24
C MET A 1 -1.85 4.51 -11.50
N LEU A 2 -2.54 3.81 -10.59
CA LEU A 2 -1.95 2.72 -9.80
C LEU A 2 -2.08 1.39 -10.58
N HIS A 3 -0.95 0.72 -10.85
CA HIS A 3 -0.90 -0.51 -11.66
C HIS A 3 -0.72 -1.78 -10.82
N SER A 4 -0.09 -1.66 -9.67
CA SER A 4 0.07 -2.75 -8.73
C SER A 4 0.27 -2.20 -7.33
N ILE A 5 0.01 -3.04 -6.33
CA ILE A 5 0.28 -2.74 -4.93
C ILE A 5 0.84 -4.00 -4.26
N GLN A 6 1.91 -3.84 -3.50
CA GLN A 6 2.44 -4.90 -2.66
C GLN A 6 2.41 -4.44 -1.21
N LEU A 7 1.72 -5.20 -0.36
CA LEU A 7 1.58 -4.93 1.06
C LEU A 7 2.44 -5.95 1.81
N LYS A 8 3.42 -5.49 2.58
CA LYS A 8 4.28 -6.34 3.41
C LYS A 8 4.18 -5.91 4.85
N ASN A 9 3.86 -6.86 5.74
CA ASN A 9 3.67 -6.59 7.18
C ASN A 9 2.69 -5.43 7.44
N PHE A 10 1.63 -5.35 6.63
CA PHE A 10 0.63 -4.28 6.71
C PHE A 10 -0.71 -4.87 7.11
N LEU A 11 -1.17 -4.57 8.33
CA LEU A 11 -2.41 -5.12 8.90
C LEU A 11 -2.44 -6.66 8.76
N SER A 12 -3.40 -7.21 8.00
CA SER A 12 -3.51 -8.66 7.76
C SER A 12 -2.60 -9.21 6.65
N TYR A 13 -1.74 -8.40 6.04
CA TYR A 13 -0.81 -8.83 4.99
C TYR A 13 0.55 -9.17 5.60
N GLY A 14 0.98 -10.43 5.45
CA GLY A 14 2.25 -10.93 5.96
C GLY A 14 3.47 -10.49 5.15
N PRO A 15 4.67 -10.96 5.53
CA PRO A 15 5.93 -10.55 4.88
C PRO A 15 6.08 -11.08 3.45
N ASN A 16 5.47 -12.22 3.16
CA ASN A 16 5.57 -12.92 1.88
C ASN A 16 4.37 -12.64 0.95
N SER A 17 3.56 -11.62 1.27
CA SER A 17 2.42 -11.22 0.45
C SER A 17 2.89 -10.81 -0.95
N GLN A 18 2.32 -11.47 -1.96
CA GLN A 18 2.66 -11.24 -3.35
C GLN A 18 2.07 -9.91 -3.84
N PRO A 19 2.70 -9.28 -4.85
CA PRO A 19 2.14 -8.10 -5.49
C PRO A 19 0.75 -8.40 -6.07
N LEU A 20 -0.20 -7.50 -5.83
CA LEU A 20 -1.51 -7.52 -6.46
C LEU A 20 -1.49 -6.61 -7.68
N ALA A 21 -1.66 -7.18 -8.87
CA ALA A 21 -1.86 -6.41 -10.09
C ALA A 21 -3.25 -5.78 -10.09
N LEU A 22 -3.33 -4.50 -10.47
CA LEU A 22 -4.59 -3.75 -10.57
C LEU A 22 -4.91 -3.44 -12.02
N GLN A 23 -6.19 -3.59 -12.35
CA GLN A 23 -6.74 -3.23 -13.66
C GLN A 23 -7.50 -1.90 -13.58
N LYS A 24 -8.08 -1.46 -14.70
CA LYS A 24 -8.91 -0.26 -14.76
C LYS A 24 -10.14 -0.33 -13.82
N LEU A 25 -10.68 -1.54 -13.62
CA LEU A 25 -11.75 -1.84 -12.67
C LEU A 25 -11.36 -3.08 -11.87
N ASN A 26 -11.41 -2.98 -10.54
CA ASN A 26 -11.10 -4.09 -9.64
C ASN A 26 -12.31 -4.31 -8.73
N ILE A 27 -12.83 -5.54 -8.70
CA ILE A 27 -13.90 -5.95 -7.79
C ILE A 27 -13.27 -6.83 -6.71
N ILE A 28 -13.31 -6.38 -5.46
CA ILE A 28 -12.65 -7.06 -4.33
C ILE A 28 -13.69 -7.87 -3.56
N ILE A 29 -13.60 -9.20 -3.63
CA ILE A 29 -14.49 -10.15 -2.95
C ILE A 29 -13.70 -11.15 -2.12
N GLY A 30 -14.38 -11.81 -1.17
CA GLY A 30 -13.76 -12.78 -0.27
C GLY A 30 -14.47 -12.86 1.07
N ALA A 31 -14.15 -13.89 1.87
CA ALA A 31 -14.73 -14.11 3.19
C ALA A 31 -14.49 -12.93 4.16
N ASN A 32 -15.30 -12.82 5.21
CA ASN A 32 -15.05 -11.85 6.28
C ASN A 32 -13.67 -12.11 6.92
N GLY A 33 -12.93 -11.05 7.19
CA GLY A 33 -11.55 -11.15 7.70
C GLY A 33 -10.47 -11.43 6.64
N SER A 34 -10.81 -11.62 5.36
CA SER A 34 -9.82 -11.93 4.31
C SER A 34 -8.90 -10.76 3.89
N GLY A 35 -8.93 -9.63 4.60
CA GLY A 35 -8.07 -8.47 4.32
C GLY A 35 -8.60 -7.45 3.30
N LYS A 36 -9.85 -7.55 2.85
CA LYS A 36 -10.44 -6.61 1.85
C LYS A 36 -10.42 -5.15 2.32
N SER A 37 -10.91 -4.88 3.53
CA SER A 37 -10.87 -3.52 4.08
C SER A 37 -9.43 -3.05 4.26
N ASN A 38 -8.52 -3.93 4.66
CA ASN A 38 -7.10 -3.61 4.79
C ASN A 38 -6.45 -3.21 3.46
N LEU A 39 -6.86 -3.81 2.33
CA LEU A 39 -6.44 -3.35 1.00
C LEU A 39 -6.91 -1.93 0.71
N LEU A 40 -8.15 -1.58 1.07
CA LEU A 40 -8.67 -0.23 0.92
C LEU A 40 -7.95 0.77 1.83
N GLU A 41 -7.66 0.40 3.08
CA GLU A 41 -6.88 1.24 4.00
C GLU A 41 -5.47 1.52 3.47
N ALA A 42 -4.81 0.54 2.87
CA ALA A 42 -3.51 0.75 2.24
C ALA A 42 -3.58 1.77 1.10
N ILE A 43 -4.61 1.68 0.25
CA ILE A 43 -4.81 2.63 -0.85
C ILE A 43 -5.14 4.03 -0.30
N ALA A 44 -5.96 4.12 0.73
CA ALA A 44 -6.28 5.38 1.40
C ALA A 44 -5.04 6.03 2.01
N LEU A 45 -4.17 5.24 2.65
CA LEU A 45 -2.90 5.68 3.20
C LEU A 45 -1.98 6.23 2.09
N LEU A 46 -1.79 5.49 0.99
CA LEU A 46 -0.98 5.98 -0.15
C LEU A 46 -1.57 7.24 -0.79
N LYS A 47 -2.88 7.40 -0.77
CA LYS A 47 -3.54 8.62 -1.26
C LYS A 47 -3.32 9.82 -0.30
N SER A 48 -3.20 9.57 1.00
CA SER A 48 -2.98 10.63 2.00
C SER A 48 -1.52 11.01 2.16
N THR A 49 -0.58 10.21 1.64
CA THR A 49 0.84 10.59 1.66
C THR A 49 1.11 11.87 0.85
N PRO A 50 1.95 12.80 1.37
CA PRO A 50 2.40 13.95 0.60
C PRO A 50 3.05 13.53 -0.72
N GLN A 51 2.76 14.24 -1.81
CA GLN A 51 3.35 13.97 -3.13
C GLN A 51 4.88 14.17 -3.14
N GLU A 52 5.41 15.01 -2.23
CA GLU A 52 6.85 15.16 -1.98
C GLU A 52 7.21 14.59 -0.60
N LEU A 53 7.57 13.30 -0.55
CA LEU A 53 8.13 12.68 0.66
C LEU A 53 9.56 13.19 0.98
N VAL A 54 10.15 14.00 0.10
CA VAL A 54 11.57 14.37 0.11
C VAL A 54 11.90 15.45 1.16
N ARG A 55 10.91 16.16 1.71
CA ARG A 55 11.20 17.31 2.58
C ARG A 55 11.53 17.01 4.06
N PRO A 56 11.14 15.89 4.70
CA PRO A 56 11.57 15.62 6.08
C PRO A 56 12.59 14.47 6.23
N ILE A 57 13.09 13.86 5.16
CA ILE A 57 14.25 12.95 5.25
C ILE A 57 15.50 13.77 4.92
N ARG A 58 15.91 14.63 5.86
CA ARG A 58 17.26 15.19 5.83
C ARG A 58 18.20 14.05 6.19
N LEU A 59 18.67 13.33 5.16
CA LEU A 59 19.89 12.54 5.28
C LEU A 59 20.97 13.56 5.63
N GLU A 60 21.23 13.78 6.92
CA GLU A 60 22.46 14.42 7.34
C GLU A 60 23.58 13.51 6.86
N VAL A 61 24.14 13.92 5.71
CA VAL A 61 25.40 13.42 5.19
C VAL A 61 26.40 13.60 6.31
N ILE A 62 26.80 12.48 6.92
CA ILE A 62 27.99 12.41 7.75
C ILE A 62 29.14 12.88 6.84
N SER A 63 29.64 14.06 7.15
CA SER A 63 30.88 14.62 6.61
C SER A 63 32.04 14.17 7.50
#